data_AF-A0A350SZS3-F1
#
_entry.id   AF-A0A350SZS3-F1
#
_cell.length_a   1.000
_cell.length_b   1.000
_cell.length_c   1.000
_cell.angle_alpha   90.00
_cell.angle_beta   90.00
_cell.angle_gamma   90.00
#
_symmetry.space_group_name_H-M   'P 1'
#
loop_
_entity.id
_entity.type
_entity.pdbx_description
1 polymer ?
#
loop_
_entity_poly.entity_id
_entity_poly.type
_entity_poly.pdbx_seq_one_letter_code
_entity_poly.pdbx_strand_id
1 'polypeptide(L)'
;MDVGPSGDDEIETMQRVMDEAMADGAFGVSYALIYPPDVFADTGEVADICEVVGRYGGVYITHLRSEADMFLEGLEEAIEIGNRSGAAVEVYHLK
;
A
#
# COMPACT_ATOMS: atom_id res chain seq x y z
N MET A 1 21.01 4.05 6.29
CA MET A 1 19.55 4.23 6.16
C MET A 1 18.97 3.63 7.40
N ASP A 2 18.21 4.41 8.16
CA ASP A 2 17.41 3.82 9.21
C ASP A 2 16.38 2.93 8.52
N VAL A 3 16.30 1.67 8.92
CA VAL A 3 15.47 0.66 8.24
C VAL A 3 14.42 0.19 9.24
N GLY A 4 13.18 0.59 9.00
CA GLY A 4 12.04 0.33 9.87
C GLY A 4 10.79 1.06 9.38
N PRO A 5 9.67 0.93 10.11
CA PRO A 5 8.43 1.64 9.79
C PRO A 5 8.63 3.14 9.76
N SER A 6 7.87 3.81 8.89
CA SER A 6 7.91 5.27 8.77
C SER A 6 7.39 5.94 10.05
N GLY A 7 8.04 7.03 10.47
CA GLY A 7 7.54 7.88 11.54
C GLY A 7 6.38 8.77 11.10
N ASP A 8 5.66 9.38 12.06
CA ASP A 8 4.48 10.22 11.79
C ASP A 8 4.74 11.31 10.72
N ASP A 9 5.87 12.03 10.81
CA ASP A 9 6.24 13.08 9.85
C ASP A 9 6.49 12.53 8.43
N GLU A 10 6.99 11.29 8.32
CA GLU A 10 7.22 10.61 7.06
C GLU A 10 5.90 10.14 6.45
N ILE A 11 4.97 9.64 7.28
CA ILE A 11 3.61 9.28 6.89
C ILE A 11 2.86 10.51 6.36
N GLU A 12 2.88 11.63 7.09
CA GLU A 12 2.25 12.88 6.65
C GLU A 12 2.83 13.34 5.30
N THR A 13 4.15 13.20 5.12
CA THR A 13 4.81 13.54 3.86
C THR A 13 4.35 12.63 2.73
N MET A 14 4.29 11.32 2.95
CA MET A 14 3.83 10.35 1.94
C MET A 14 2.36 10.56 1.57
N GLN A 15 1.50 10.83 2.55
CA GLN A 15 0.09 11.14 2.31
C GLN A 15 -0.08 12.40 1.46
N ARG A 16 0.68 13.47 1.74
CA ARG A 16 0.66 14.69 0.94
C ARG A 16 1.10 14.43 -0.50
N VAL A 17 2.19 13.69 -0.70
CA VAL A 17 2.68 13.33 -2.04
C VAL A 17 1.66 12.46 -2.79
N MET A 18 1.03 11.52 -2.09
CA MET A 18 -0.02 10.70 -2.69
C MET A 18 -1.24 11.54 -3.08
N ASP A 19 -1.63 12.50 -2.25
CA ASP A 19 -2.76 13.39 -2.52
C ASP A 19 -2.49 14.27 -3.77
N GLU A 20 -1.29 14.84 -3.85
CA GLU A 20 -0.82 15.58 -5.04
C GLU A 20 -0.85 14.70 -6.29
N ALA A 21 -0.35 13.46 -6.22
CA ALA A 21 -0.32 12.55 -7.34
C ALA A 21 -1.73 12.13 -7.81
N MET A 22 -2.65 11.86 -6.86
CA MET A 22 -4.05 11.54 -7.19
C MET A 22 -4.76 12.75 -7.81
N ALA A 23 -4.52 13.96 -7.30
CA ALA A 23 -5.06 15.20 -7.85
C ALA A 23 -4.55 15.48 -9.29
N ASP A 24 -3.30 15.10 -9.58
CA ASP A 24 -2.70 15.19 -10.91
C ASP A 24 -3.21 14.12 -11.90
N GLY A 25 -4.03 13.17 -11.44
CA GLY A 25 -4.70 12.17 -12.27
C GLY A 25 -4.09 10.77 -12.21
N ALA A 26 -3.31 10.45 -11.18
CA ALA A 26 -2.90 9.06 -10.93
C ALA A 26 -4.12 8.15 -10.74
N PHE A 27 -4.02 6.92 -11.25
CA PHE A 27 -5.06 5.90 -11.07
C PHE A 27 -5.05 5.28 -9.66
N GLY A 28 -3.93 5.40 -8.94
CA GLY A 28 -3.72 4.76 -7.65
C GLY A 28 -2.25 4.58 -7.32
N VAL A 29 -1.95 3.63 -6.44
CA VAL A 29 -0.60 3.34 -5.95
C VAL A 29 -0.28 1.86 -6.10
N SER A 30 0.98 1.55 -6.36
CA SER A 30 1.47 0.17 -6.46
C SER A 30 2.55 -0.13 -5.43
N TYR A 31 2.48 -1.30 -4.80
CA TYR A 31 3.51 -1.81 -3.88
C TYR A 31 4.02 -3.18 -4.31
N ALA A 32 5.28 -3.47 -3.99
CA ALA A 32 5.88 -4.79 -4.15
C ALA A 32 6.48 -5.27 -2.82
N LEU A 33 5.61 -5.65 -1.89
CA LEU A 33 5.91 -5.86 -0.47
C LEU A 33 6.92 -6.99 -0.18
N ILE A 34 7.19 -7.87 -1.14
CA ILE A 34 8.24 -8.90 -1.00
C ILE A 34 9.67 -8.35 -1.19
N TYR A 35 9.82 -7.15 -1.78
CA TYR A 35 11.12 -6.59 -2.15
C TYR A 35 11.46 -5.33 -1.35
N PRO A 36 12.75 -5.08 -1.07
CA PRO A 36 13.19 -3.77 -0.61
C PRO A 36 12.88 -2.66 -1.65
N PRO A 37 12.49 -1.46 -1.20
CA PRO A 37 12.34 -1.05 0.20
C PRO A 37 11.00 -1.45 0.85
N ASP A 38 9.98 -1.79 0.07
CA ASP A 38 8.60 -2.03 0.55
C ASP A 38 8.47 -3.16 1.58
N VAL A 39 9.40 -4.11 1.61
CA VAL A 39 9.45 -5.17 2.63
C VAL A 39 9.56 -4.64 4.07
N PHE A 40 10.09 -3.43 4.23
CA PHE A 40 10.19 -2.77 5.54
C PHE A 40 8.90 -2.06 5.94
N ALA A 41 7.99 -1.84 4.99
CA ALA A 41 6.73 -1.16 5.26
C ALA A 41 5.79 -2.07 6.05
N ASP A 42 5.17 -1.56 7.09
CA ASP A 42 4.11 -2.26 7.81
C ASP A 42 2.73 -2.10 7.15
N THR A 43 1.77 -2.94 7.55
CA THR A 43 0.40 -2.90 7.01
C THR A 43 -0.32 -1.60 7.35
N GLY A 44 0.03 -0.97 8.48
CA GLY A 44 -0.53 0.28 8.97
C GLY A 44 -0.21 1.43 8.02
N GLU A 45 1.07 1.65 7.74
CA GLU A 45 1.49 2.73 6.87
C GLU A 45 0.96 2.55 5.45
N VAL A 46 0.98 1.35 4.89
CA VAL A 46 0.42 1.11 3.55
C VAL A 46 -1.06 1.44 3.52
N ALA A 47 -1.82 1.10 4.57
CA ALA A 47 -3.22 1.47 4.68
C ALA A 47 -3.41 3.00 4.79
N ASP A 48 -2.59 3.70 5.57
CA ASP A 48 -2.67 5.16 5.75
C ASP A 48 -2.40 5.93 4.45
N ILE A 49 -1.50 5.44 3.59
CA ILE A 49 -1.31 5.99 2.23
C ILE A 49 -2.50 5.62 1.35
N CYS A 50 -2.96 4.36 1.39
CA CYS A 50 -4.07 3.91 0.57
C CYS A 50 -5.40 4.61 0.92
N GLU A 51 -5.60 5.07 2.16
CA GLU A 51 -6.76 5.90 2.53
C GLU A 51 -6.85 7.14 1.63
N VAL A 52 -5.71 7.78 1.32
CA VAL A 52 -5.65 8.89 0.37
C VAL A 52 -6.16 8.45 -1.00
N VAL A 53 -5.67 7.31 -1.51
CA VAL A 53 -6.10 6.73 -2.79
C VAL A 53 -7.61 6.46 -2.82
N GLY A 54 -8.15 5.92 -1.73
CA GLY A 54 -9.58 5.64 -1.56
C GLY A 54 -10.46 6.89 -1.67
N ARG A 55 -10.00 8.05 -1.16
CA ARG A 55 -10.73 9.34 -1.30
C ARG A 55 -10.98 9.76 -2.74
N TYR A 56 -10.12 9.33 -3.67
CA TYR A 56 -10.25 9.61 -5.10
C TYR A 56 -10.89 8.46 -5.89
N GLY A 57 -11.30 7.38 -5.22
CA GLY A 57 -11.81 6.17 -5.89
C GLY A 57 -10.75 5.43 -6.70
N GLY A 58 -9.48 5.55 -6.31
CA GLY A 58 -8.35 4.90 -6.98
C GLY A 58 -8.15 3.43 -6.59
N VAL A 59 -7.04 2.85 -7.07
CA VAL A 59 -6.70 1.43 -6.90
C VAL A 59 -5.42 1.26 -6.09
N TYR A 60 -5.45 0.43 -5.06
CA TYR A 60 -4.28 -0.15 -4.42
C TYR A 60 -3.88 -1.42 -5.19
N ILE A 61 -2.73 -1.36 -5.86
CA ILE A 61 -2.17 -2.46 -6.65
C ILE A 61 -1.03 -3.08 -5.83
N THR A 62 -0.99 -4.40 -5.68
CA THR A 62 0.05 -5.02 -4.84
C THR A 62 0.56 -6.34 -5.36
N HIS A 63 1.88 -6.52 -5.21
CA HIS A 63 2.52 -7.81 -5.20
C HIS A 63 2.73 -8.20 -3.74
N LEU A 64 2.08 -9.30 -3.38
CA LEU A 64 1.91 -9.73 -2.00
C LEU A 64 3.26 -9.87 -1.29
N ARG A 65 3.25 -9.63 0.02
CA ARG A 65 4.43 -9.79 0.88
C ARG A 65 5.00 -11.20 0.84
N SER A 66 4.14 -12.19 0.62
CA SER A 66 4.53 -13.57 0.37
C SER A 66 3.60 -14.20 -0.67
N GLU A 67 4.19 -14.91 -1.63
CA GLU A 67 3.51 -15.79 -2.58
C GLU A 67 3.90 -17.27 -2.39
N ALA A 68 4.47 -17.59 -1.22
CA ALA A 68 4.93 -18.93 -0.86
C ALA A 68 4.23 -19.42 0.42
N ASP A 69 4.97 -19.79 1.45
CA ASP A 69 4.44 -20.42 2.66
C ASP A 69 3.43 -19.54 3.41
N MET A 70 3.54 -18.21 3.30
CA MET A 70 2.66 -17.23 3.96
C MET A 70 1.69 -16.56 2.96
N PHE A 71 1.26 -17.28 1.92
CA PHE A 71 0.42 -16.72 0.86
C PHE A 71 -0.93 -16.21 1.37
N LEU A 72 -1.60 -16.97 2.24
CA LEU A 72 -2.92 -16.58 2.75
C LEU A 72 -2.82 -15.33 3.61
N GLU A 73 -1.77 -15.23 4.43
CA GLU A 73 -1.48 -14.06 5.26
C GLU A 73 -1.16 -12.84 4.40
N GLY A 74 -0.41 -13.00 3.30
CA GLY A 74 -0.17 -11.93 2.34
C GLY A 74 -1.46 -11.46 1.66
N LEU A 75 -2.37 -12.38 1.33
CA LEU A 75 -3.67 -12.04 0.74
C LEU A 75 -4.60 -11.37 1.76
N GLU A 76 -4.61 -11.84 3.00
CA GLU A 76 -5.35 -11.23 4.11
C GLU A 76 -4.87 -9.79 4.37
N GLU A 77 -3.56 -9.54 4.34
CA GLU A 77 -2.97 -8.20 4.43
C GLU A 77 -3.50 -7.27 3.32
N ALA A 78 -3.53 -7.74 2.08
CA ALA A 78 -4.05 -6.94 0.96
C ALA A 78 -5.55 -6.61 1.12
N ILE A 79 -6.34 -7.57 1.60
CA ILE A 79 -7.77 -7.37 1.88
C ILE A 79 -7.98 -6.40 3.05
N GLU A 80 -7.17 -6.50 4.11
CA GLU A 80 -7.22 -5.59 5.24
C GLU A 80 -6.95 -4.14 4.79
N ILE A 81 -5.89 -3.93 4.01
CA ILE A 81 -5.55 -2.60 3.46
C ILE A 81 -6.70 -2.05 2.63
N GLY A 82 -7.30 -2.86 1.75
CA GLY A 82 -8.47 -2.45 0.96
C GLY A 82 -9.66 -2.04 1.82
N ASN A 83 -9.98 -2.84 2.84
CA ASN A 83 -11.11 -2.55 3.74
C ASN A 83 -10.90 -1.28 4.57
N ARG A 84 -9.68 -1.05 5.07
CA ARG A 84 -9.33 0.15 5.84
C ARG A 84 -9.34 1.40 4.97
N SER A 85 -8.72 1.31 3.79
CA SER A 85 -8.54 2.47 2.91
C SER A 85 -9.76 2.85 2.09
N GLY A 86 -10.64 1.90 1.78
CA GLY A 86 -11.71 2.08 0.81
C GLY A 86 -11.24 2.11 -0.64
N ALA A 87 -9.94 1.90 -0.91
CA ALA A 87 -9.41 1.76 -2.27
C ALA A 87 -9.79 0.39 -2.86
N ALA A 88 -10.00 0.32 -4.17
CA ALA A 88 -10.13 -0.96 -4.86
C ALA A 88 -8.80 -1.72 -4.80
N VAL A 89 -8.82 -3.04 -4.59
CA VAL A 89 -7.59 -3.85 -4.49
C VAL A 89 -7.37 -4.63 -5.79
N GLU A 90 -6.17 -4.53 -6.35
CA GLU A 90 -5.68 -5.35 -7.46
C GLU A 90 -4.44 -6.12 -7.02
N VAL A 91 -4.53 -7.45 -6.94
CA VAL A 91 -3.36 -8.31 -6.70
C VAL A 91 -2.79 -8.71 -8.04
N TYR A 92 -1.67 -8.10 -8.42
CA TYR A 92 -1.12 -8.34 -9.76
C TYR A 92 -0.34 -9.66 -9.82
N HIS A 93 -0.51 -10.38 -10.93
CA HIS A 93 0.08 -11.69 -11.24
C HIS A 93 -0.15 -12.82 -10.21
N LEU A 94 -1.34 -12.85 -9.58
CA LEU A 94 -1.76 -13.91 -8.67
C LEU A 94 -1.52 -15.32 -9.25
N LYS A 95 -0.88 -16.20 -8.47
CA LYS A 95 -0.47 -17.55 -8.87
C LYS A 95 -1.52 -18.63 -8.59
#